data_AF-A0A954PB82-F1
#
_entry.id   AF-A0A954PB82-F1
#
_cell.length_a   1.000
_cell.length_b   1.000
_cell.length_c   1.000
_cell.angle_alpha   90.00
_cell.angle_beta   90.00
_cell.angle_gamma   90.00
#
_symmetry.space_group_name_H-M   'P 1'
#
loop_
_entity.id
_entity.type
_entity.pdbx_description
1 polymer ?
#
loop_
_entity_poly.entity_id
_entity_poly.type
_entity_poly.pdbx_seq_one_letter_code
_entity_poly.pdbx_strand_id
1 'polypeptide(L)'
;MPTTRQNVPEPMDSLSSDIPIPPVVPSAATRLLDASADNMAGRTSHAEDVLSAVVLSHSQDDTSSDKNTHGFLVWIRRLYRGCIRLPLAILGRLWDLASLTVMLAVVAALPVLQLASLGYLLHAAAILASGGKWSSALPGLRTAGKLGVFILLATVTWLPVWFVTDLSYSAQLLIPGSRSAAVWRIAAFAITLAWIVLVAWAAMRGGRWWHFVWPAPIRFVKQFFLPSTWQRASRDLSHLVASLSFLQLWWLGARGALGALLWTCVPVSLIIIGLRADQFPLAIPIGVLGVASMAAVAMYLPHLQVQMAVDNRLLSIMQIQRARKRFNYAPLAHAGGLLLMCLLSIPLYLLRIEATPAELLWAPSLIFVLFMLPVKLALGATIGYAERRRAEGLQPRAWWVKWPGRLLSLTSITIYVFALVLAQLFAGQGALTMYFQHAFLVPSPLIGN
;
A
#
# COMPACT_ATOMS: atom_id res chain seq x y z
N MET A 1 -34.54 39.66 -17.97
CA MET A 1 -35.62 38.65 -18.15
C MET A 1 -35.55 37.65 -17.01
N PRO A 2 -36.51 37.64 -16.07
CA PRO A 2 -36.55 36.68 -14.98
C PRO A 2 -37.58 35.58 -15.26
N THR A 3 -37.22 34.31 -15.04
CA THR A 3 -38.16 33.19 -15.10
C THR A 3 -38.11 32.36 -13.82
N THR A 4 -39.14 32.61 -13.00
CA THR A 4 -40.07 31.63 -12.41
C THR A 4 -39.50 30.49 -11.55
N ARG A 5 -39.65 30.64 -10.22
CA ARG A 5 -39.68 29.56 -9.22
C ARG A 5 -40.97 28.73 -9.39
N GLN A 6 -40.83 27.41 -9.41
CA GLN A 6 -41.94 26.45 -9.41
C GLN A 6 -42.15 25.90 -7.99
N ASN A 7 -43.39 26.04 -7.50
CA ASN A 7 -43.93 25.46 -6.28
C ASN A 7 -44.15 23.95 -6.45
N VAL A 8 -43.86 23.17 -5.41
CA VAL A 8 -44.21 21.75 -5.27
C VAL A 8 -45.22 21.63 -4.10
N PRO A 9 -46.31 20.85 -4.23
CA PRO A 9 -47.31 20.71 -3.17
C PRO A 9 -46.97 19.55 -2.19
N GLU A 10 -47.23 19.77 -0.91
CA GLU A 10 -47.25 18.76 0.16
C GLU A 10 -48.54 17.93 0.12
N PRO A 11 -48.50 16.62 0.46
CA PRO A 11 -49.69 15.87 0.84
C PRO A 11 -49.83 15.78 2.37
N MET A 12 -51.03 16.11 2.85
CA MET A 12 -51.56 15.72 4.16
C MET A 12 -51.80 14.22 4.22
N ASP A 13 -51.55 13.58 5.37
CA ASP A 13 -52.28 12.37 5.77
C ASP A 13 -52.41 12.25 7.31
N SER A 14 -53.69 12.29 7.70
CA SER A 14 -54.45 11.56 8.74
C SER A 14 -53.88 11.18 10.12
N LEU A 15 -54.71 11.52 11.12
CA LEU A 15 -54.77 11.07 12.51
C LEU A 15 -54.83 9.54 12.68
N SER A 16 -54.23 9.04 13.77
CA SER A 16 -54.62 7.77 14.41
C SER A 16 -54.41 7.85 15.93
N SER A 17 -55.42 7.37 16.65
CA SER A 17 -55.74 7.54 18.06
C SER A 17 -55.24 6.43 18.99
N ASP A 18 -54.88 6.82 20.22
CA ASP A 18 -54.59 5.95 21.38
C ASP A 18 -55.87 5.49 22.11
N ILE A 19 -55.97 4.20 22.47
CA ILE A 19 -56.89 3.67 23.50
C ILE A 19 -56.22 2.50 24.27
N PRO A 20 -56.23 2.49 25.63
CA PRO A 20 -55.72 1.38 26.44
C PRO A 20 -56.81 0.38 26.90
N ILE A 21 -56.43 -0.91 27.04
CA ILE A 21 -57.30 -2.04 27.44
C ILE A 21 -57.03 -2.44 28.91
N PRO A 22 -58.06 -2.75 29.73
CA PRO A 22 -57.90 -3.25 31.11
C PRO A 22 -57.83 -4.79 31.22
N PRO A 23 -57.26 -5.35 32.32
CA PRO A 23 -57.11 -6.80 32.50
C PRO A 23 -58.36 -7.49 33.08
N VAL A 24 -58.64 -8.71 32.59
CA VAL A 24 -59.78 -9.56 32.95
C VAL A 24 -59.40 -10.55 34.07
N VAL A 25 -60.23 -10.62 35.11
CA VAL A 25 -60.14 -11.58 36.23
C VAL A 25 -61.05 -12.80 35.94
N PRO A 26 -60.57 -14.05 36.01
CA PRO A 26 -61.43 -15.23 35.83
C PRO A 26 -62.24 -15.58 37.11
N SER A 27 -63.52 -15.88 36.89
CA SER A 27 -64.55 -16.12 37.90
C SER A 27 -64.55 -17.56 38.47
N ALA A 28 -65.07 -17.69 39.69
CA ALA A 28 -64.96 -18.85 40.60
C ALA A 28 -65.62 -20.17 40.16
N ALA A 29 -66.12 -20.27 38.93
CA ALA A 29 -66.83 -21.47 38.45
C ALA A 29 -65.90 -22.56 37.88
N THR A 30 -64.65 -22.24 37.53
CA THR A 30 -63.67 -23.22 37.00
C THR A 30 -62.95 -24.03 38.08
N ARG A 31 -63.00 -23.62 39.36
CA ARG A 31 -62.21 -24.27 40.43
C ARG A 31 -62.82 -25.54 41.03
N LEU A 32 -64.08 -25.86 40.75
CA LEU A 32 -64.75 -27.02 41.34
C LEU A 32 -64.83 -28.25 40.42
N LEU A 33 -64.46 -28.12 39.14
CA LEU A 33 -64.37 -29.26 38.22
C LEU A 33 -62.98 -29.90 38.19
N ASP A 34 -61.92 -29.15 38.50
CA ASP A 34 -60.55 -29.68 38.51
C ASP A 34 -60.23 -30.53 39.76
N ALA A 35 -60.93 -30.33 40.88
CA ALA A 35 -60.63 -31.03 42.13
C ALA A 35 -61.08 -32.51 42.19
N SER A 36 -61.87 -32.99 41.22
CA SER A 36 -62.37 -34.38 41.19
C SER A 36 -61.66 -35.28 40.17
N ALA A 37 -60.80 -34.73 39.30
CA ALA A 37 -60.04 -35.50 38.31
C ALA A 37 -58.65 -35.93 38.81
N ASP A 38 -58.07 -35.19 39.76
CA ASP A 38 -56.70 -35.43 40.25
C ASP A 38 -56.53 -36.70 41.11
N ASN A 39 -57.61 -37.27 41.65
CA ASN A 39 -57.50 -38.38 42.60
C ASN A 39 -57.51 -39.79 41.95
N MET A 40 -57.68 -39.88 40.62
CA MET A 40 -57.57 -41.16 39.89
C MET A 40 -56.32 -41.27 38.98
N ALA A 41 -55.63 -40.17 38.68
CA ALA A 41 -54.42 -40.17 37.86
C ALA A 41 -53.13 -40.55 38.64
N GLY A 42 -53.15 -40.50 39.98
CA GLY A 42 -51.96 -40.73 40.81
C GLY A 42 -51.46 -42.18 40.92
N ARG A 43 -52.20 -43.18 40.41
CA ARG A 43 -51.83 -44.60 40.53
C ARG A 43 -51.19 -45.21 39.29
N THR A 44 -51.26 -44.57 38.13
CA THR A 44 -50.62 -45.05 36.89
C THR A 44 -49.29 -44.36 36.58
N SER A 45 -49.03 -43.16 37.11
CA SER A 45 -47.77 -42.43 36.87
C SER A 45 -46.55 -43.11 37.52
N HIS A 46 -46.73 -43.79 38.66
CA HIS A 46 -45.58 -44.33 39.38
C HIS A 46 -44.93 -45.55 38.71
N ALA A 47 -45.67 -46.27 37.84
CA ALA A 47 -45.11 -47.37 37.07
C ALA A 47 -44.39 -46.90 35.80
N GLU A 48 -44.84 -45.81 35.18
CA GLU A 48 -44.18 -45.20 34.01
C GLU A 48 -42.91 -44.43 34.40
N ASP A 49 -42.86 -43.84 35.60
CA ASP A 49 -41.68 -43.14 36.10
C ASP A 49 -40.49 -44.07 36.35
N VAL A 50 -40.73 -45.31 36.81
CA VAL A 50 -39.64 -46.28 37.04
C VAL A 50 -39.09 -46.84 35.72
N LEU A 51 -39.96 -47.09 34.73
CA LEU A 51 -39.53 -47.56 33.40
C LEU A 51 -38.81 -46.47 32.60
N SER A 52 -39.26 -45.21 32.69
CA SER A 52 -38.59 -44.09 32.04
C SER A 52 -37.26 -43.74 32.72
N ALA A 53 -37.14 -43.88 34.04
CA ALA A 53 -35.85 -43.71 34.74
C ALA A 53 -34.80 -44.75 34.33
N VAL A 54 -35.19 -46.02 34.16
CA VAL A 54 -34.26 -47.10 33.75
C VAL A 54 -33.84 -46.98 32.27
N VAL A 55 -34.75 -46.54 31.39
CA VAL A 55 -34.42 -46.30 29.97
C VAL A 55 -33.55 -45.06 29.80
N LEU A 56 -33.74 -44.01 30.61
CA LEU A 56 -32.90 -42.81 30.58
C LEU A 56 -31.48 -43.05 31.11
N SER A 57 -31.29 -43.90 32.12
CA SER A 57 -29.95 -44.19 32.63
C SER A 57 -29.08 -44.94 31.61
N HIS A 58 -29.67 -45.75 30.72
CA HIS A 58 -28.90 -46.52 29.75
C HIS A 58 -28.55 -45.73 28.48
N SER A 59 -29.28 -44.67 28.16
CA SER A 59 -29.00 -43.82 26.98
C SER A 59 -27.98 -42.70 27.26
N GLN A 60 -27.62 -42.45 28.52
CA GLN A 60 -26.82 -41.28 28.90
C GLN A 60 -25.31 -41.52 28.87
N ASP A 61 -24.85 -42.78 28.91
CA ASP A 61 -23.43 -43.11 28.88
C ASP A 61 -22.81 -43.05 27.47
N ASP A 62 -23.53 -43.43 26.41
CA ASP A 62 -22.98 -43.43 25.04
C ASP A 62 -22.88 -42.03 24.41
N THR A 63 -23.66 -41.05 24.88
CA THR A 63 -23.68 -39.70 24.28
C THR A 63 -22.65 -38.74 24.89
N SER A 64 -22.00 -39.12 25.99
CA SER A 64 -21.01 -38.30 26.68
C SER A 64 -19.61 -38.41 26.04
N SER A 65 -19.28 -39.58 25.48
CA SER A 65 -17.99 -39.84 24.83
C SER A 65 -17.89 -39.18 23.45
N ASP A 66 -18.97 -39.22 22.65
CA ASP A 66 -18.95 -38.73 21.26
C ASP A 66 -19.04 -37.19 21.13
N LYS A 67 -19.68 -36.50 22.09
CA LYS A 67 -19.79 -35.03 22.09
C LYS A 67 -18.45 -34.32 22.34
N ASN A 68 -17.54 -34.91 23.12
CA ASN A 68 -16.23 -34.33 23.41
C ASN A 68 -15.26 -34.45 22.22
N THR A 69 -15.32 -35.56 21.47
CA THR A 69 -14.50 -35.77 20.26
C THR A 69 -14.89 -34.84 19.11
N HIS A 70 -16.19 -34.63 18.89
CA HIS A 70 -16.67 -33.74 17.83
C HIS A 70 -16.38 -32.26 18.12
N GLY A 71 -16.47 -31.82 19.39
CA GLY A 71 -16.10 -30.46 19.80
C GLY A 71 -14.60 -30.18 19.63
N PHE A 72 -13.75 -31.13 20.02
CA PHE A 72 -12.29 -31.02 19.93
C PHE A 72 -11.79 -30.96 18.47
N LEU A 73 -12.34 -31.80 17.57
CA LEU A 73 -11.99 -31.77 16.15
C LEU A 73 -12.41 -30.47 15.44
N VAL A 74 -13.57 -29.89 15.79
CA VAL A 74 -14.01 -28.60 15.24
C VAL A 74 -13.14 -27.45 15.76
N TRP A 75 -12.72 -27.52 17.03
CA TRP A 75 -11.80 -26.54 17.63
C TRP A 75 -10.41 -26.59 16.99
N ILE A 76 -9.83 -27.79 16.82
CA ILE A 76 -8.55 -27.98 16.11
C ILE A 76 -8.65 -27.50 14.66
N ARG A 77 -9.75 -27.77 13.95
CA ARG A 77 -9.93 -27.32 12.56
C ARG A 77 -10.07 -25.79 12.46
N ARG A 78 -10.67 -25.13 13.46
CA ARG A 78 -10.70 -23.65 13.55
C ARG A 78 -9.33 -23.08 13.87
N LEU A 79 -8.59 -23.69 14.80
CA LEU A 79 -7.24 -23.26 15.18
C LEU A 79 -6.26 -23.42 14.01
N TYR A 80 -6.30 -24.56 13.31
CA TYR A 80 -5.50 -24.84 12.13
C TYR A 80 -5.83 -23.91 10.95
N ARG A 81 -7.12 -23.63 10.70
CA ARG A 81 -7.52 -22.61 9.69
C ARG A 81 -7.06 -21.21 10.07
N GLY A 82 -7.08 -20.84 11.35
CA GLY A 82 -6.58 -19.53 11.81
C GLY A 82 -5.06 -19.42 11.66
N CYS A 83 -4.34 -20.44 12.14
CA CYS A 83 -2.88 -20.46 12.19
C CYS A 83 -2.23 -20.55 10.80
N ILE A 84 -2.90 -21.16 9.80
CA ILE A 84 -2.41 -21.18 8.41
C ILE A 84 -2.89 -19.98 7.60
N ARG A 85 -4.10 -19.47 7.84
CA ARG A 85 -4.59 -18.30 7.08
C ARG A 85 -3.83 -17.02 7.41
N LEU A 86 -3.39 -16.84 8.65
CA LEU A 86 -2.62 -15.66 9.06
C LEU A 86 -1.29 -15.52 8.29
N PRO A 87 -0.38 -16.51 8.28
CA PRO A 87 0.88 -16.41 7.54
C PRO A 87 0.64 -16.31 6.03
N LEU A 88 -0.33 -17.04 5.46
CA LEU A 88 -0.65 -16.90 4.04
C LEU A 88 -1.20 -15.51 3.69
N ALA A 89 -2.01 -14.91 4.58
CA ALA A 89 -2.52 -13.56 4.38
C ALA A 89 -1.40 -12.50 4.50
N ILE A 90 -0.46 -12.70 5.42
CA ILE A 90 0.73 -11.84 5.55
C ILE A 90 1.60 -11.96 4.30
N LEU A 91 1.89 -13.19 3.85
CA LEU A 91 2.68 -13.43 2.66
C LEU A 91 2.03 -12.84 1.41
N GLY A 92 0.70 -12.96 1.28
CA GLY A 92 -0.06 -12.30 0.21
C GLY A 92 0.07 -10.77 0.24
N ARG A 93 0.01 -10.16 1.43
CA ARG A 93 0.21 -8.69 1.57
C ARG A 93 1.65 -8.26 1.26
N LEU A 94 2.63 -9.04 1.70
CA LEU A 94 4.05 -8.79 1.39
C LEU A 94 4.29 -8.91 -0.11
N TRP A 95 3.68 -9.90 -0.77
CA TRP A 95 3.72 -10.05 -2.21
C TRP A 95 3.08 -8.86 -2.93
N ASP A 96 1.88 -8.45 -2.52
CA ASP A 96 1.20 -7.29 -3.11
C ASP A 96 2.07 -6.02 -2.97
N LEU A 97 2.72 -5.84 -1.81
CA LEU A 97 3.61 -4.71 -1.54
C LEU A 97 4.90 -4.79 -2.35
N ALA A 98 5.54 -5.96 -2.42
CA ALA A 98 6.74 -6.17 -3.23
C ALA A 98 6.46 -5.90 -4.72
N SER A 99 5.33 -6.40 -5.24
CA SER A 99 4.93 -6.15 -6.62
C SER A 99 4.65 -4.68 -6.89
N LEU A 100 3.98 -3.99 -5.95
CA LEU A 100 3.75 -2.55 -6.06
C LEU A 100 5.08 -1.79 -6.09
N THR A 101 6.01 -2.13 -5.20
CA THR A 101 7.35 -1.53 -5.12
C THR A 101 8.12 -1.72 -6.44
N VAL A 102 8.13 -2.93 -7.00
CA VAL A 102 8.80 -3.21 -8.28
C VAL A 102 8.17 -2.42 -9.42
N MET A 103 6.84 -2.40 -9.51
CA MET A 103 6.15 -1.64 -10.56
C MET A 103 6.42 -0.14 -10.45
N LEU A 104 6.41 0.40 -9.24
CA LEU A 104 6.71 1.80 -8.98
C LEU A 104 8.20 2.12 -9.22
N ALA A 105 9.10 1.16 -9.00
CA ALA A 105 10.53 1.27 -9.31
C ALA A 105 10.80 1.32 -10.81
N VAL A 106 10.12 0.48 -11.60
CA VAL A 106 10.19 0.53 -13.08
C VAL A 106 9.68 1.87 -13.60
N VAL A 107 8.57 2.37 -13.04
CA VAL A 107 8.05 3.71 -13.36
C VAL A 107 9.04 4.81 -12.93
N ALA A 108 9.72 4.63 -11.79
CA ALA A 108 10.72 5.56 -11.28
C ALA A 108 12.01 5.61 -12.12
N ALA A 109 12.39 4.50 -12.78
CA ALA A 109 13.56 4.46 -13.65
C ALA A 109 13.41 5.32 -14.92
N LEU A 110 12.18 5.71 -15.28
CA LEU A 110 11.89 6.55 -16.44
C LEU A 110 11.84 8.04 -16.04
N PRO A 111 12.76 8.91 -16.51
CA PRO A 111 12.99 10.27 -15.98
C PRO A 111 11.77 11.20 -15.94
N VAL A 112 10.76 10.98 -16.78
CA VAL A 112 9.52 11.76 -16.78
C VAL A 112 8.45 11.10 -15.91
N LEU A 113 8.38 9.76 -15.93
CA LEU A 113 7.39 9.01 -15.16
C LEU A 113 7.76 8.91 -13.67
N GLN A 114 9.01 9.18 -13.33
CA GLN A 114 9.50 9.22 -11.96
C GLN A 114 8.69 10.18 -11.06
N LEU A 115 8.17 11.28 -11.63
CA LEU A 115 7.29 12.20 -10.92
C LEU A 115 5.96 11.54 -10.52
N ALA A 116 5.44 10.60 -11.31
CA ALA A 116 4.24 9.86 -10.96
C ALA A 116 4.50 8.92 -9.76
N SER A 117 5.70 8.33 -9.65
CA SER A 117 6.11 7.54 -8.49
C SER A 117 6.12 8.39 -7.21
N LEU A 118 6.77 9.57 -7.25
CA LEU A 118 6.73 10.51 -6.13
C LEU A 118 5.31 10.95 -5.79
N GLY A 119 4.49 11.23 -6.82
CA GLY A 119 3.09 11.57 -6.68
C GLY A 119 2.28 10.49 -5.98
N TYR A 120 2.52 9.22 -6.30
CA TYR A 120 1.91 8.08 -5.62
C TYR A 120 2.27 8.01 -4.14
N LEU A 121 3.55 8.19 -3.80
CA LEU A 121 4.00 8.23 -2.41
C LEU A 121 3.38 9.40 -1.63
N LEU A 122 3.26 10.58 -2.25
CA LEU A 122 2.64 11.75 -1.65
C LEU A 122 1.12 11.59 -1.49
N HIS A 123 0.45 10.98 -2.46
CA HIS A 123 -0.98 10.68 -2.39
C HIS A 123 -1.27 9.68 -1.26
N ALA A 124 -0.47 8.62 -1.14
CA ALA A 124 -0.56 7.65 -0.06
C ALA A 124 -0.37 8.30 1.33
N ALA A 125 0.63 9.18 1.44
CA ALA A 125 0.85 9.96 2.65
C ALA A 125 -0.31 10.93 2.95
N ALA A 126 -0.90 11.55 1.93
CA ALA A 126 -2.02 12.48 2.07
C ALA A 126 -3.29 11.78 2.59
N ILE A 127 -3.61 10.58 2.09
CA ILE A 127 -4.73 9.77 2.61
C ILE A 127 -4.54 9.52 4.11
N LEU A 128 -3.34 9.13 4.52
CA LEU A 128 -3.06 8.84 5.92
C LEU A 128 -3.05 10.12 6.79
N ALA A 129 -2.56 11.23 6.24
CA ALA A 129 -2.59 12.55 6.88
C ALA A 129 -4.02 13.10 7.05
N SER A 130 -4.95 12.73 6.17
CA SER A 130 -6.37 13.09 6.28
C SER A 130 -7.15 12.22 7.28
N GLY A 131 -6.50 11.24 7.92
CA GLY A 131 -7.13 10.33 8.88
C GLY A 131 -7.66 9.02 8.27
N GLY A 132 -7.28 8.70 7.03
CA GLY A 132 -7.63 7.44 6.37
C GLY A 132 -7.04 6.20 7.06
N LYS A 133 -7.56 5.01 6.72
CA LYS A 133 -7.03 3.73 7.21
C LYS A 133 -5.72 3.38 6.50
N TRP A 134 -4.82 2.66 7.18
CA TRP A 134 -3.58 2.13 6.57
C TRP A 134 -3.85 1.26 5.33
N SER A 135 -4.94 0.49 5.34
CA SER A 135 -5.33 -0.34 4.19
C SER A 135 -5.81 0.46 2.98
N SER A 136 -6.30 1.69 3.17
CA SER A 136 -6.74 2.57 2.08
C SER A 136 -5.64 3.51 1.59
N ALA A 137 -4.52 3.64 2.33
CA ALA A 137 -3.42 4.53 1.96
C ALA A 137 -2.64 4.03 0.73
N LEU A 138 -2.71 2.75 0.38
CA LEU A 138 -2.05 2.17 -0.79
C LEU A 138 -3.09 1.78 -1.85
N PRO A 139 -3.58 2.74 -2.66
CA PRO A 139 -4.54 2.44 -3.72
C PRO A 139 -3.92 1.52 -4.76
N GLY A 140 -4.68 0.50 -5.18
CA GLY A 140 -4.21 -0.45 -6.20
C GLY A 140 -3.24 -1.53 -5.70
N LEU A 141 -2.97 -1.64 -4.39
CA LEU A 141 -2.08 -2.67 -3.81
C LEU A 141 -2.43 -4.10 -4.29
N ARG A 142 -3.72 -4.48 -4.20
CA ARG A 142 -4.20 -5.80 -4.66
C ARG A 142 -4.11 -5.98 -6.18
N THR A 143 -4.24 -4.89 -6.94
CA THR A 143 -4.12 -4.93 -8.39
C THR A 143 -2.67 -5.14 -8.78
N ALA A 144 -1.76 -4.38 -8.16
CA ALA A 144 -0.33 -4.52 -8.36
C ALA A 144 0.10 -5.96 -8.09
N GLY A 145 -0.27 -6.55 -6.95
CA GLY A 145 0.02 -7.95 -6.64
C GLY A 145 -0.43 -8.95 -7.71
N LYS A 146 -1.65 -8.80 -8.25
CA LYS A 146 -2.15 -9.64 -9.35
C LYS A 146 -1.33 -9.45 -10.63
N LEU A 147 -1.00 -8.21 -10.96
CA LEU A 147 -0.17 -7.89 -12.12
C LEU A 147 1.25 -8.45 -11.96
N GLY A 148 1.82 -8.37 -10.75
CA GLY A 148 3.12 -8.95 -10.43
C GLY A 148 3.13 -10.46 -10.54
N VAL A 149 2.11 -11.15 -10.04
CA VAL A 149 1.99 -12.61 -10.23
C VAL A 149 1.92 -12.93 -11.71
N PHE A 150 1.12 -12.19 -12.48
CA PHE A 150 1.00 -12.39 -13.92
C PHE A 150 2.33 -12.20 -14.64
N ILE A 151 3.05 -11.11 -14.36
CA ILE A 151 4.37 -10.83 -14.94
C ILE A 151 5.37 -11.90 -14.52
N LEU A 152 5.44 -12.26 -13.23
CA LEU A 152 6.36 -13.28 -12.75
C LEU A 152 6.11 -14.63 -13.44
N LEU A 153 4.86 -15.05 -13.56
CA LEU A 153 4.52 -16.31 -14.24
C LEU A 153 4.78 -16.24 -15.74
N ALA A 154 4.54 -15.11 -16.39
CA ALA A 154 4.90 -14.89 -17.78
C ALA A 154 6.42 -15.01 -17.98
N THR A 155 7.22 -14.43 -17.08
CA THR A 155 8.69 -14.52 -17.09
C THR A 155 9.18 -15.95 -16.80
N VAL A 156 8.60 -16.64 -15.82
CA VAL A 156 8.96 -18.03 -15.50
C VAL A 156 8.62 -18.96 -16.67
N THR A 157 7.48 -18.75 -17.32
CA THR A 157 7.10 -19.52 -18.51
C THR A 157 7.89 -19.14 -19.77
N TRP A 158 8.59 -18.01 -19.78
CA TRP A 158 9.54 -17.65 -20.84
C TRP A 158 10.77 -18.56 -20.80
N LEU A 159 11.23 -18.96 -19.61
CA LEU A 159 12.51 -19.66 -19.39
C LEU A 159 12.76 -20.87 -20.34
N PRO A 160 11.78 -21.75 -20.63
CA PRO A 160 11.93 -22.80 -21.63
C PRO A 160 12.12 -22.27 -23.06
N VAL A 161 11.43 -21.18 -23.43
CA VAL A 161 11.60 -20.51 -24.73
C VAL A 161 13.05 -20.04 -24.86
N TRP A 162 13.55 -19.35 -23.84
CA TRP A 162 14.92 -18.86 -23.81
C TRP A 162 15.95 -19.99 -23.98
N PHE A 163 15.77 -21.09 -23.23
CA PHE A 163 16.65 -22.25 -23.32
C PHE A 163 16.68 -22.88 -24.72
N VAL A 164 15.51 -23.06 -25.36
CA VAL A 164 15.44 -23.62 -26.72
C VAL A 164 16.01 -22.65 -27.75
N THR A 165 15.78 -21.35 -27.59
CA THR A 165 16.38 -20.35 -28.49
C THR A 165 17.90 -20.31 -28.39
N ASP A 166 18.45 -20.45 -27.18
CA ASP A 166 19.90 -20.51 -26.94
C ASP A 166 20.51 -21.75 -27.59
N LEU A 167 19.91 -22.93 -27.40
CA LEU A 167 20.31 -24.16 -28.08
C LEU A 167 20.26 -24.02 -29.60
N SER A 168 19.24 -23.36 -30.15
CA SER A 168 19.11 -23.13 -31.59
C SER A 168 20.21 -22.21 -32.13
N TYR A 169 20.65 -21.24 -31.33
CA TYR A 169 21.73 -20.32 -31.66
C TYR A 169 23.08 -21.04 -31.62
N SER A 170 23.35 -21.83 -30.59
CA SER A 170 24.57 -22.65 -30.51
C SER A 170 24.67 -23.66 -31.66
N ALA A 171 23.55 -24.29 -32.05
CA ALA A 171 23.53 -25.23 -33.17
C ALA A 171 23.88 -24.57 -34.52
N GLN A 172 23.49 -23.31 -34.72
CA GLN A 172 23.84 -22.54 -35.92
C GLN A 172 25.31 -22.14 -35.95
N LEU A 173 25.90 -21.83 -34.79
CA LEU A 173 27.32 -21.49 -34.67
C LEU A 173 28.25 -22.70 -34.88
N LEU A 174 27.85 -23.88 -34.42
CA LEU A 174 28.66 -25.10 -34.52
C LEU A 174 28.70 -25.68 -35.93
N ILE A 175 27.53 -25.88 -36.56
CA ILE A 175 27.42 -26.48 -37.90
C ILE A 175 26.33 -25.76 -38.71
N PRO A 176 26.69 -24.68 -39.43
CA PRO A 176 25.73 -23.91 -40.21
C PRO A 176 25.13 -24.79 -41.32
N GLY A 177 23.80 -24.70 -41.49
CA GLY A 177 23.07 -25.41 -42.55
C GLY A 177 22.74 -26.89 -42.30
N SER A 178 23.09 -27.45 -41.13
CA SER A 178 22.75 -28.84 -40.80
C SER A 178 21.24 -29.06 -40.57
N ARG A 179 20.74 -30.28 -40.86
CA ARG A 179 19.33 -30.68 -40.58
C ARG A 179 18.97 -30.50 -39.10
N SER A 180 19.92 -30.72 -38.19
CA SER A 180 19.74 -30.51 -36.75
C SER A 180 19.46 -29.03 -36.43
N ALA A 181 20.24 -28.11 -37.00
CA ALA A 181 20.02 -26.67 -36.82
C ALA A 181 18.65 -26.21 -37.35
N ALA A 182 18.17 -26.79 -38.46
CA ALA A 182 16.83 -26.50 -38.98
C ALA A 182 15.71 -26.97 -38.04
N VAL A 183 15.83 -28.17 -37.45
CA VAL A 183 14.86 -28.69 -36.48
C VAL A 183 14.80 -27.83 -35.22
N TRP A 184 15.95 -27.45 -34.65
CA TRP A 184 16.00 -26.57 -33.48
C TRP A 184 15.41 -25.18 -33.74
N ARG A 185 15.59 -24.64 -34.95
CA ARG A 185 14.98 -23.35 -35.34
C ARG A 185 13.45 -23.44 -35.43
N ILE A 186 12.93 -24.51 -36.03
CA ILE A 186 11.48 -24.75 -36.10
C ILE A 186 10.90 -24.96 -34.69
N ALA A 187 11.59 -25.73 -33.85
CA ALA A 187 11.20 -25.97 -32.46
C ALA A 187 11.18 -24.66 -31.65
N ALA A 188 12.20 -23.81 -31.78
CA ALA A 188 12.24 -22.50 -31.14
C ALA A 188 11.07 -21.60 -31.57
N PHE A 189 10.76 -21.55 -32.87
CA PHE A 189 9.63 -20.78 -33.38
C PHE A 189 8.28 -21.32 -32.87
N ALA A 190 8.09 -22.63 -32.90
CA ALA A 190 6.87 -23.29 -32.42
C ALA A 190 6.64 -23.06 -30.91
N ILE A 191 7.70 -23.17 -30.10
CA ILE A 191 7.65 -22.95 -28.66
C ILE A 191 7.39 -21.47 -28.33
N THR A 192 8.01 -20.55 -29.08
CA THR A 192 7.75 -19.11 -28.90
C THR A 192 6.29 -18.77 -29.22
N LEU A 193 5.75 -19.31 -30.32
CA LEU A 193 4.35 -19.10 -30.69
C LEU A 193 3.41 -19.70 -29.64
N ALA A 194 3.70 -20.91 -29.15
CA ALA A 194 2.95 -21.54 -28.07
C ALA A 194 2.97 -20.71 -26.78
N TRP A 195 4.12 -20.11 -26.45
CA TRP A 195 4.26 -19.22 -25.29
C TRP A 195 3.43 -17.94 -25.44
N ILE A 196 3.45 -17.28 -26.61
CA ILE A 196 2.61 -16.10 -26.88
C ILE A 196 1.13 -16.44 -26.68
N VAL A 197 0.68 -17.58 -27.21
CA VAL A 197 -0.71 -18.06 -27.05
C VAL A 197 -1.05 -18.31 -25.58
N LEU A 198 -0.13 -18.91 -24.81
CA LEU A 198 -0.32 -19.18 -23.39
C LEU A 198 -0.42 -17.90 -22.56
N VAL A 199 0.46 -16.93 -22.80
CA VAL A 199 0.43 -15.62 -22.10
C VAL A 199 -0.84 -14.85 -22.45
N ALA A 200 -1.23 -14.82 -23.73
CA ALA A 200 -2.48 -14.21 -24.17
C ALA A 200 -3.71 -14.85 -23.50
N TRP A 201 -3.72 -16.19 -23.38
CA TRP A 201 -4.77 -16.91 -22.66
C TRP A 201 -4.84 -16.55 -21.18
N ALA A 202 -3.67 -16.54 -20.51
CA ALA A 202 -3.58 -16.20 -19.10
C ALA A 202 -4.06 -14.76 -18.83
N ALA A 203 -3.77 -13.83 -19.74
CA ALA A 203 -4.23 -12.45 -19.69
C ALA A 203 -5.77 -12.38 -19.78
N MET A 204 -6.38 -13.09 -20.75
CA MET A 204 -7.83 -13.10 -20.95
C MET A 204 -8.63 -13.73 -19.78
N ARG A 205 -8.03 -14.66 -19.03
CA ARG A 205 -8.67 -15.34 -17.89
C ARG A 205 -8.46 -14.64 -16.53
N GLY A 206 -7.81 -13.48 -16.51
CA GLY A 206 -7.65 -12.67 -15.30
C GLY A 206 -6.45 -13.05 -14.43
N GLY A 207 -5.39 -13.63 -15.01
CA GLY A 207 -4.04 -13.64 -14.42
C GLY A 207 -3.82 -14.44 -13.14
N ARG A 208 -4.74 -15.33 -12.74
CA ARG A 208 -4.51 -16.24 -11.60
C ARG A 208 -3.46 -17.31 -11.93
N TRP A 209 -2.68 -17.72 -10.94
CA TRP A 209 -1.59 -18.70 -11.09
C TRP A 209 -2.03 -20.06 -11.65
N TRP A 210 -3.23 -20.53 -11.28
CA TRP A 210 -3.82 -21.77 -11.83
C TRP A 210 -4.04 -21.74 -13.35
N HIS A 211 -4.17 -20.56 -13.97
CA HIS A 211 -4.40 -20.48 -15.41
C HIS A 211 -3.14 -20.71 -16.24
N PHE A 212 -1.94 -20.57 -15.65
CA PHE A 212 -0.68 -20.91 -16.30
C PHE A 212 -0.41 -22.41 -16.31
N VAL A 213 -0.91 -23.15 -15.31
CA VAL A 213 -0.67 -24.60 -15.16
C VAL A 213 -1.67 -25.45 -15.98
N TRP A 214 -2.88 -24.95 -16.25
CA TRP A 214 -3.92 -25.69 -16.97
C TRP A 214 -4.35 -25.01 -18.29
N PRO A 215 -3.61 -25.25 -19.39
CA PRO A 215 -4.05 -24.81 -20.71
C PRO A 215 -5.27 -25.65 -21.13
N ALA A 216 -6.42 -25.00 -21.34
CA ALA A 216 -7.62 -25.65 -21.90
C ALA A 216 -7.82 -25.16 -23.35
N PRO A 217 -7.16 -25.77 -24.34
CA PRO A 217 -6.98 -25.20 -25.69
C PRO A 217 -8.29 -25.01 -26.47
N ILE A 218 -9.29 -25.88 -26.27
CA ILE A 218 -10.53 -25.87 -27.06
C ILE A 218 -11.44 -24.67 -26.70
N ARG A 219 -11.42 -24.22 -25.43
CA ARG A 219 -12.19 -23.04 -25.00
C ARG A 219 -11.50 -21.72 -25.40
N PHE A 220 -10.17 -21.73 -25.55
CA PHE A 220 -9.37 -20.59 -26.00
C PHE A 220 -9.74 -20.16 -27.41
N VAL A 221 -9.73 -21.09 -28.37
CA VAL A 221 -10.02 -20.76 -29.78
C VAL A 221 -11.43 -20.18 -29.91
N LYS A 222 -12.41 -20.74 -29.19
CA LYS A 222 -13.78 -20.19 -29.20
C LYS A 222 -13.86 -18.80 -28.58
N GLN A 223 -13.18 -18.53 -27.47
CA GLN A 223 -13.26 -17.24 -26.78
C GLN A 223 -12.35 -16.13 -27.35
N PHE A 224 -11.29 -16.49 -28.07
CA PHE A 224 -10.37 -15.54 -28.69
C PHE A 224 -11.02 -14.78 -29.86
N PHE A 225 -11.89 -15.46 -30.62
CA PHE A 225 -12.64 -14.86 -31.73
C PHE A 225 -13.90 -14.10 -31.29
N LEU A 226 -14.26 -14.10 -30.00
CA LEU A 226 -15.39 -13.29 -29.52
C LEU A 226 -14.94 -11.84 -29.26
N PRO A 227 -15.56 -10.82 -29.87
CA PRO A 227 -15.20 -9.42 -29.61
C PRO A 227 -15.49 -8.97 -28.16
N SER A 228 -16.36 -9.69 -27.44
CA SER A 228 -16.76 -9.37 -26.06
C SER A 228 -15.65 -9.61 -25.02
N THR A 229 -14.72 -10.53 -25.27
CA THR A 229 -13.57 -10.81 -24.37
C THR A 229 -12.51 -9.71 -24.49
N TRP A 230 -12.20 -9.27 -25.71
CA TRP A 230 -11.30 -8.14 -25.97
C TRP A 230 -11.82 -6.84 -25.38
N GLN A 231 -13.12 -6.56 -25.53
CA GLN A 231 -13.73 -5.39 -24.91
C GLN A 231 -13.72 -5.44 -23.38
N ARG A 232 -13.74 -6.63 -22.77
CA ARG A 232 -13.67 -6.80 -21.31
C ARG A 232 -12.25 -6.60 -20.80
N ALA A 233 -11.25 -7.23 -21.44
CA ALA A 233 -9.84 -7.05 -21.08
C ALA A 233 -9.38 -5.60 -21.29
N SER A 234 -9.79 -4.96 -22.39
CA SER A 234 -9.51 -3.54 -22.64
C SER A 234 -10.23 -2.64 -21.63
N ARG A 235 -11.49 -2.92 -21.29
CA ARG A 235 -12.20 -2.17 -20.23
C ARG A 235 -11.51 -2.32 -18.89
N ASP A 236 -11.13 -3.53 -18.49
CA ASP A 236 -10.44 -3.76 -17.22
C ASP A 236 -9.10 -3.02 -17.19
N LEU A 237 -8.30 -3.09 -18.27
CA LEU A 237 -7.05 -2.34 -18.39
C LEU A 237 -7.29 -0.82 -18.35
N SER A 238 -8.30 -0.33 -19.07
CA SER A 238 -8.67 1.08 -19.08
C SER A 238 -9.17 1.55 -17.71
N HIS A 239 -9.91 0.71 -16.98
CA HIS A 239 -10.34 0.98 -15.61
C HIS A 239 -9.16 0.98 -14.65
N LEU A 240 -8.16 0.11 -14.86
CA LEU A 240 -6.93 0.13 -14.07
C LEU A 240 -6.14 1.41 -14.32
N VAL A 241 -5.90 1.78 -15.57
CA VAL A 241 -5.20 3.02 -15.95
C VAL A 241 -5.98 4.26 -15.48
N ALA A 242 -7.30 4.28 -15.61
CA ALA A 242 -8.17 5.36 -15.15
C ALA A 242 -8.22 5.43 -13.61
N SER A 243 -8.25 4.29 -12.91
CA SER A 243 -8.20 4.23 -11.45
C SER A 243 -6.87 4.71 -10.88
N LEU A 244 -5.80 4.59 -11.67
CA LEU A 244 -4.46 5.08 -11.35
C LEU A 244 -4.28 6.56 -11.67
N SER A 245 -5.33 7.31 -12.04
CA SER A 245 -5.37 8.75 -12.33
C SER A 245 -4.01 9.36 -12.68
N PHE A 246 -3.33 8.76 -13.67
CA PHE A 246 -1.89 8.87 -13.84
C PHE A 246 -1.42 10.33 -13.91
N LEU A 247 -2.17 11.16 -14.63
CA LEU A 247 -1.89 12.57 -14.80
C LEU A 247 -2.04 13.37 -13.50
N GLN A 248 -3.02 13.03 -12.65
CA GLN A 248 -3.20 13.67 -11.34
C GLN A 248 -2.05 13.34 -10.40
N LEU A 249 -1.61 12.07 -10.37
CA LEU A 249 -0.46 11.64 -9.59
C LEU A 249 0.83 12.28 -10.11
N TRP A 250 1.03 12.27 -11.42
CA TRP A 250 2.16 12.94 -12.06
C TRP A 250 2.22 14.43 -11.69
N TRP A 251 1.09 15.13 -11.77
CA TRP A 251 1.03 16.56 -11.42
C TRP A 251 1.23 16.81 -9.92
N LEU A 252 0.70 15.92 -9.06
CA LEU A 252 0.94 15.99 -7.62
C LEU A 252 2.43 15.83 -7.28
N GLY A 253 3.09 14.87 -7.95
CA GLY A 253 4.53 14.64 -7.81
C GLY A 253 5.36 15.80 -8.37
N ALA A 254 5.02 16.31 -9.56
CA ALA A 254 5.66 17.49 -10.15
C ALA A 254 5.60 18.69 -9.20
N ARG A 255 4.43 18.94 -8.59
CA ARG A 255 4.24 20.00 -7.59
C ARG A 255 5.10 19.79 -6.36
N GLY A 256 5.17 18.56 -5.85
CA GLY A 256 5.99 18.21 -4.68
C GLY A 256 7.48 18.33 -4.95
N ALA A 257 7.92 17.97 -6.16
CA ALA A 257 9.29 18.12 -6.63
C ALA A 257 9.67 19.59 -6.83
N LEU A 258 8.83 20.38 -7.49
CA LEU A 258 9.04 21.83 -7.65
C LEU A 258 9.12 22.54 -6.30
N GLY A 259 8.24 22.18 -5.37
CA GLY A 259 8.29 22.71 -4.02
C GLY A 259 9.57 22.34 -3.27
N ALA A 260 10.04 21.10 -3.39
CA ALA A 260 11.34 20.70 -2.84
C ALA A 260 12.49 21.49 -3.43
N LEU A 261 12.55 21.57 -4.77
CA LEU A 261 13.59 22.27 -5.50
C LEU A 261 13.69 23.74 -5.09
N LEU A 262 12.54 24.42 -4.97
CA LEU A 262 12.48 25.83 -4.57
C LEU A 262 13.06 26.05 -3.16
N TRP A 263 12.77 25.15 -2.24
CA TRP A 263 13.27 25.20 -0.86
C TRP A 263 14.75 24.83 -0.75
N THR A 264 15.22 23.84 -1.52
CA THR A 264 16.61 23.38 -1.47
C THR A 264 17.56 24.23 -2.30
N CYS A 265 17.06 25.03 -3.26
CA CYS A 265 17.89 25.86 -4.13
C CYS A 265 18.79 26.82 -3.34
N VAL A 266 18.24 27.51 -2.34
CA VAL A 266 18.99 28.46 -1.49
C VAL A 266 20.11 27.77 -0.70
N PRO A 267 19.84 26.75 0.15
CA PRO A 267 20.89 26.12 0.94
C PRO A 267 21.94 25.41 0.08
N VAL A 268 21.54 24.75 -1.03
CA VAL A 268 22.48 24.10 -1.94
C VAL A 268 23.42 25.12 -2.58
N SER A 269 22.88 26.24 -3.07
CA SER A 269 23.70 27.30 -3.67
C SER A 269 24.73 27.86 -2.69
N LEU A 270 24.33 28.10 -1.43
CA LEU A 270 25.24 28.58 -0.38
C LEU A 270 26.37 27.58 -0.08
N ILE A 271 26.06 26.28 -0.01
CA ILE A 271 27.07 25.23 0.20
C ILE A 271 28.04 25.18 -0.99
N ILE A 272 27.54 25.25 -2.23
CA ILE A 272 28.37 25.24 -3.44
C ILE A 272 29.32 26.44 -3.45
N ILE A 273 28.81 27.63 -3.15
CA ILE A 273 29.63 28.85 -3.09
C ILE A 273 30.70 28.68 -2.00
N GLY A 274 30.33 28.22 -0.80
CA GLY A 274 31.28 28.02 0.29
C GLY A 274 32.36 26.98 0.02
N LEU A 275 32.09 25.97 -0.81
CA LEU A 275 33.06 24.92 -1.19
C LEU A 275 33.93 25.25 -2.41
N ARG A 276 33.53 26.23 -3.24
CA ARG A 276 34.25 26.57 -4.48
C ARG A 276 34.95 27.93 -4.44
N ALA A 277 34.61 28.77 -3.46
CA ALA A 277 35.14 30.11 -3.34
C ALA A 277 36.52 30.09 -2.65
N ASP A 278 37.51 29.45 -3.27
CA ASP A 278 38.89 29.37 -2.74
C ASP A 278 39.55 30.76 -2.58
N GLN A 279 38.98 31.79 -3.22
CA GLN A 279 39.52 33.14 -3.28
C GLN A 279 38.82 34.14 -2.32
N PHE A 280 37.73 33.73 -1.65
CA PHE A 280 36.97 34.64 -0.78
C PHE A 280 37.15 34.29 0.71
N PRO A 281 37.60 35.21 1.57
CA PRO A 281 37.74 34.95 3.02
C PRO A 281 36.39 34.66 3.71
N LEU A 282 35.27 34.98 3.05
CA LEU A 282 33.91 34.70 3.52
C LEU A 282 33.37 33.34 3.07
N ALA A 283 34.14 32.51 2.35
CA ALA A 283 33.67 31.22 1.84
C ALA A 283 33.21 30.26 2.94
N ILE A 284 34.02 30.11 4.01
CA ILE A 284 33.72 29.23 5.14
C ILE A 284 32.42 29.62 5.86
N PRO A 285 32.20 30.89 6.30
CA PRO A 285 30.96 31.25 6.98
C PRO A 285 29.73 31.12 6.07
N ILE A 286 29.87 31.37 4.76
CA ILE A 286 28.79 31.16 3.78
C ILE A 286 28.44 29.66 3.67
N GLY A 287 29.45 28.78 3.64
CA GLY A 287 29.26 27.33 3.64
C GLY A 287 28.55 26.84 4.91
N VAL A 288 28.98 27.30 6.09
CA VAL A 288 28.34 26.97 7.38
C VAL A 288 26.89 27.46 7.41
N LEU A 289 26.62 28.66 6.91
CA LEU A 289 25.25 29.18 6.76
C LEU A 289 24.41 28.31 5.81
N GLY A 290 25.01 27.82 4.71
CA GLY A 290 24.40 26.86 3.81
C GLY A 290 24.02 25.54 4.49
N VAL A 291 24.92 24.98 5.29
CA VAL A 291 24.67 23.75 6.08
C VAL A 291 23.57 23.98 7.13
N ALA A 292 23.61 25.10 7.85
CA ALA A 292 22.60 25.45 8.85
C ALA A 292 21.21 25.68 8.21
N SER A 293 21.16 26.35 7.07
CA SER A 293 19.92 26.53 6.31
C SER A 293 19.41 25.20 5.74
N MET A 294 20.28 24.31 5.26
CA MET A 294 19.91 22.96 4.84
C MET A 294 19.28 22.16 5.99
N ALA A 295 19.84 22.22 7.19
CA ALA A 295 19.27 21.57 8.37
C ALA A 295 17.86 22.12 8.69
N ALA A 296 17.68 23.44 8.60
CA ALA A 296 16.36 24.04 8.77
C ALA A 296 15.36 23.57 7.69
N VAL A 297 15.75 23.54 6.41
CA VAL A 297 14.90 23.06 5.32
C VAL A 297 14.54 21.59 5.51
N ALA A 298 15.53 20.73 5.77
CA ALA A 298 15.33 19.29 5.97
C ALA A 298 14.38 18.96 7.12
N MET A 299 14.30 19.84 8.13
CA MET A 299 13.35 19.71 9.24
C MET A 299 11.89 19.87 8.81
N TYR A 300 11.60 20.87 7.99
CA TYR A 300 10.22 21.24 7.65
C TYR A 300 9.75 20.63 6.33
N LEU A 301 10.63 20.53 5.34
CA LEU A 301 10.30 20.15 3.97
C LEU A 301 9.52 18.82 3.84
N PRO A 302 9.88 17.71 4.53
CA PRO A 302 9.15 16.45 4.38
C PRO A 302 7.68 16.58 4.79
N HIS A 303 7.41 17.35 5.85
CA HIS A 303 6.07 17.60 6.34
C HIS A 303 5.29 18.56 5.45
N LEU A 304 5.97 19.58 4.91
CA LEU A 304 5.37 20.54 3.99
C LEU A 304 4.97 19.87 2.67
N GLN A 305 5.74 18.90 2.17
CA GLN A 305 5.39 18.10 0.98
C GLN A 305 4.10 17.29 1.21
N VAL A 306 3.95 16.64 2.37
CA VAL A 306 2.73 15.91 2.69
C VAL A 306 1.54 16.86 2.86
N GLN A 307 1.73 18.02 3.49
CA GLN A 307 0.67 19.02 3.60
C GLN A 307 0.21 19.53 2.23
N MET A 308 1.15 19.83 1.33
CA MET A 308 0.85 20.22 -0.04
C MET A 308 0.04 19.13 -0.76
N ALA A 309 0.35 17.86 -0.50
CA ALA A 309 -0.39 16.74 -1.07
C ALA A 309 -1.82 16.62 -0.54
N VAL A 310 -2.05 16.92 0.75
CA VAL A 310 -3.39 16.99 1.35
C VAL A 310 -4.20 18.15 0.81
N ASP A 311 -3.61 19.35 0.76
CA ASP A 311 -4.30 20.58 0.35
C ASP A 311 -4.46 20.68 -1.18
N ASN A 312 -3.76 19.84 -1.95
CA ASN A 312 -3.62 19.89 -3.41
C ASN A 312 -3.27 21.29 -3.97
N ARG A 313 -2.53 22.08 -3.19
CA ARG A 313 -2.13 23.46 -3.49
C ARG A 313 -0.63 23.63 -3.30
N LEU A 314 0.06 24.12 -4.32
CA LEU A 314 1.50 24.39 -4.28
C LEU A 314 1.89 25.33 -3.14
N LEU A 315 1.13 26.42 -2.97
CA LEU A 315 1.40 27.45 -1.96
C LEU A 315 1.34 26.93 -0.51
N SER A 316 0.70 25.78 -0.27
CA SER A 316 0.68 25.17 1.06
C SER A 316 2.08 24.74 1.54
N ILE A 317 3.02 24.54 0.61
CA ILE A 317 4.41 24.22 0.97
C ILE A 317 5.13 25.41 1.65
N MET A 318 4.62 26.64 1.52
CA MET A 318 5.19 27.82 2.17
C MET A 318 4.56 28.12 3.54
N GLN A 319 3.57 27.35 3.96
CA GLN A 319 2.80 27.62 5.19
C GLN A 319 3.44 26.98 6.43
N ILE A 320 4.65 27.40 6.76
CA ILE A 320 5.45 26.90 7.90
C ILE A 320 4.68 26.99 9.22
N GLN A 321 3.83 28.01 9.38
CA GLN A 321 3.03 28.20 10.59
C GLN A 321 2.08 27.01 10.87
N ARG A 322 1.51 26.41 9.83
CA ARG A 322 0.63 25.24 9.99
C ARG A 322 1.42 24.01 10.45
N ALA A 323 2.60 23.79 9.89
CA ALA A 323 3.51 22.73 10.33
C ALA A 323 3.93 22.93 11.81
N ARG A 324 4.25 24.16 12.22
CA ARG A 324 4.58 24.48 13.62
C ARG A 324 3.42 24.24 14.58
N LYS A 325 2.20 24.62 14.19
CA LYS A 325 1.00 24.35 15.00
C LYS A 325 0.77 22.85 15.18
N ARG A 326 0.93 22.04 14.14
CA ARG A 326 0.80 20.56 14.20
C ARG A 326 1.84 19.92 15.10
N PHE A 327 3.08 20.38 15.04
CA PHE A 327 4.16 19.89 15.90
C PHE A 327 3.81 20.01 17.39
N ASN A 328 3.07 21.03 17.81
CA ASN A 328 2.68 21.21 19.20
C ASN A 328 1.71 20.14 19.73
N TYR A 329 0.97 19.45 18.86
CA TYR A 329 0.02 18.39 19.24
C TYR A 329 0.66 17.00 19.29
N ALA A 330 1.70 16.74 18.47
CA ALA A 330 2.35 15.43 18.41
C ALA A 330 3.87 15.51 18.18
N PRO A 331 4.65 16.16 19.08
CA PRO A 331 6.08 16.40 18.87
C PRO A 331 6.91 15.10 18.72
N LEU A 332 6.61 14.08 19.54
CA LEU A 332 7.31 12.79 19.47
C LEU A 332 6.99 12.00 18.20
N ALA A 333 5.75 12.08 17.70
CA ALA A 333 5.38 11.41 16.46
C ALA A 333 6.14 12.02 15.28
N HIS A 334 6.17 13.36 15.18
CA HIS A 334 6.95 14.07 14.18
C HIS A 334 8.44 13.75 14.25
N ALA A 335 9.02 13.72 15.46
CA ALA A 335 10.42 13.33 15.64
C ALA A 335 10.69 11.89 15.20
N GLY A 336 9.80 10.95 15.51
CA GLY A 336 9.89 9.56 15.06
C GLY A 336 9.81 9.42 13.53
N GLY A 337 8.93 10.19 12.87
CA GLY A 337 8.85 10.22 11.41
C GLY A 337 10.12 10.75 10.75
N LEU A 338 10.73 11.80 11.31
CA LEU A 338 12.01 12.34 10.86
C LEU A 338 13.17 11.39 11.12
N LEU A 339 13.20 10.75 12.28
CA LEU A 339 14.23 9.76 12.61
C LEU A 339 14.17 8.57 11.63
N LEU A 340 12.96 8.08 11.34
CA LEU A 340 12.76 7.01 10.37
C LEU A 340 13.20 7.46 8.96
N MET A 341 12.89 8.70 8.57
CA MET A 341 13.37 9.28 7.31
C MET A 341 14.90 9.29 7.25
N CYS A 342 15.56 9.77 8.31
CA CYS A 342 17.03 9.83 8.36
C CYS A 342 17.63 8.42 8.28
N LEU A 343 17.11 7.48 9.09
CA LEU A 343 17.58 6.10 9.15
C LEU A 343 17.47 5.39 7.79
N LEU A 344 16.34 5.53 7.10
CA LEU A 344 16.11 4.87 5.81
C LEU A 344 16.70 5.63 4.61
N SER A 345 17.12 6.89 4.80
CA SER A 345 17.82 7.65 3.77
C SER A 345 19.32 7.32 3.71
N ILE A 346 19.97 6.96 4.83
CA ILE A 346 21.41 6.64 4.86
C ILE A 346 21.81 5.56 3.84
N PRO A 347 21.11 4.41 3.73
CA PRO A 347 21.43 3.40 2.71
C PRO A 347 21.37 3.94 1.27
N LEU A 348 20.45 4.88 1.00
CA LEU A 348 20.31 5.49 -0.33
C LEU A 348 21.51 6.37 -0.69
N TYR A 349 22.08 7.07 0.30
CA TYR A 349 23.29 7.87 0.09
C TYR A 349 24.53 7.00 -0.05
N LEU A 350 24.62 5.89 0.69
CA LEU A 350 25.75 4.96 0.60
C LEU A 350 25.84 4.31 -0.79
N LEU A 351 24.71 3.87 -1.34
CA LEU A 351 24.63 3.25 -2.67
C LEU A 351 25.05 4.20 -3.81
N ARG A 352 25.00 5.52 -3.57
CA ARG A 352 25.41 6.53 -4.55
C ARG A 352 26.92 6.72 -4.63
N ILE A 353 27.63 6.45 -3.54
CA ILE A 353 29.09 6.62 -3.48
C ILE A 353 29.77 5.55 -4.36
N GLU A 354 29.16 4.37 -4.46
CA GLU A 354 29.58 3.32 -5.37
C GLU A 354 29.08 3.64 -6.79
N ALA A 355 30.00 3.85 -7.73
CA ALA A 355 29.67 4.16 -9.11
C ALA A 355 28.90 2.99 -9.74
N THR A 356 27.56 3.05 -9.73
CA THR A 356 26.73 1.99 -10.30
C THR A 356 26.95 1.93 -11.82
N PRO A 357 27.39 0.79 -12.38
CA PRO A 357 27.51 0.63 -13.81
C PRO A 357 26.14 0.79 -14.49
N ALA A 358 26.14 1.20 -15.77
CA ALA A 358 24.91 1.52 -16.51
C ALA A 358 23.89 0.35 -16.55
N GLU A 359 24.35 -0.88 -16.40
CA GLU A 359 23.51 -2.08 -16.36
C GLU A 359 22.64 -2.17 -15.08
N LEU A 360 23.02 -1.45 -14.01
CA LEU A 360 22.31 -1.41 -12.72
C LEU A 360 21.49 -0.13 -12.50
N LEU A 361 21.20 0.67 -13.53
CA LEU A 361 20.41 1.92 -13.40
C LEU A 361 19.02 1.73 -12.77
N TRP A 362 18.47 0.52 -12.81
CA TRP A 362 17.18 0.18 -12.18
C TRP A 362 17.29 -0.06 -10.66
N ALA A 363 18.46 -0.46 -10.15
CA ALA A 363 18.64 -0.85 -8.75
C ALA A 363 18.48 0.34 -7.77
N PRO A 364 19.08 1.53 -8.02
CA PRO A 364 18.84 2.71 -7.17
C PRO A 364 17.37 3.10 -7.09
N SER A 365 16.62 2.96 -8.19
CA SER A 365 15.18 3.28 -8.24
C SER A 365 14.35 2.33 -7.37
N LEU A 366 14.68 1.03 -7.39
CA LEU A 366 14.02 0.03 -6.55
C LEU A 366 14.28 0.28 -5.06
N ILE A 367 15.54 0.48 -4.71
CA ILE A 367 15.96 0.73 -3.32
C ILE A 367 15.36 2.05 -2.83
N PHE A 368 15.33 3.08 -3.67
CA PHE A 368 14.65 4.34 -3.39
C PHE A 368 13.18 4.14 -3.03
N VAL A 369 12.40 3.45 -3.87
CA VAL A 369 10.97 3.22 -3.59
C VAL A 369 10.79 2.40 -2.32
N LEU A 370 11.58 1.33 -2.16
CA LEU A 370 11.50 0.42 -1.01
C LEU A 370 11.68 1.17 0.32
N PHE A 371 12.64 2.09 0.39
CA PHE A 371 12.91 2.87 1.59
C PHE A 371 12.03 4.12 1.73
N MET A 372 11.70 4.80 0.63
CA MET A 372 10.92 6.04 0.70
C MET A 372 9.43 5.82 0.92
N LEU A 373 8.88 4.69 0.48
CA LEU A 373 7.49 4.35 0.71
C LEU A 373 7.12 4.30 2.20
N PRO A 374 7.81 3.52 3.07
CA PRO A 374 7.51 3.51 4.50
C PRO A 374 7.77 4.86 5.17
N VAL A 375 8.77 5.62 4.72
CA VAL A 375 9.04 6.98 5.22
C VAL A 375 7.86 7.92 4.95
N LYS A 376 7.37 7.98 3.71
CA LYS A 376 6.26 8.87 3.32
C LYS A 376 4.97 8.47 4.02
N LEU A 377 4.69 7.18 4.16
CA LEU A 377 3.57 6.69 4.96
C LEU A 377 3.70 7.12 6.43
N ALA A 378 4.86 6.94 7.04
CA ALA A 378 5.08 7.37 8.43
C ALA A 378 4.88 8.89 8.60
N LEU A 379 5.41 9.71 7.68
CA LEU A 379 5.18 11.16 7.69
C LEU A 379 3.70 11.53 7.56
N GLY A 380 2.95 10.84 6.70
CA GLY A 380 1.49 10.96 6.62
C GLY A 380 0.80 10.58 7.92
N ALA A 381 1.18 9.46 8.52
CA ALA A 381 0.61 8.98 9.78
C ALA A 381 0.83 9.96 10.94
N THR A 382 2.01 10.58 11.01
CA THR A 382 2.34 11.53 12.09
C THR A 382 1.48 12.79 12.00
N ILE A 383 1.25 13.30 10.78
CA ILE A 383 0.34 14.42 10.54
C ILE A 383 -1.11 14.03 10.84
N GLY A 384 -1.56 12.86 10.39
CA GLY A 384 -2.92 12.37 10.64
C GLY A 384 -3.19 12.16 12.13
N TYR A 385 -2.22 11.65 12.88
CA TYR A 385 -2.30 11.54 14.34
C TYR A 385 -2.37 12.92 15.01
N ALA A 386 -1.57 13.90 14.56
CA ALA A 386 -1.59 15.25 15.09
C ALA A 386 -2.94 15.95 14.84
N GLU A 387 -3.50 15.83 13.64
CA GLU A 387 -4.80 16.41 13.29
C GLU A 387 -5.95 15.70 13.99
N ARG A 388 -5.91 14.38 14.15
CA ARG A 388 -6.92 13.65 14.93
C ARG A 388 -6.99 14.15 16.37
N ARG A 389 -5.84 14.33 17.04
CA ARG A 389 -5.81 14.88 18.40
C ARG A 389 -6.35 16.30 18.47
N ARG A 390 -6.07 17.11 17.45
CA ARG A 390 -6.58 18.47 17.36
C ARG A 390 -8.10 18.49 17.16
N ALA A 391 -8.63 17.60 16.32
CA ALA A 391 -10.07 17.46 16.08
C ALA A 391 -10.82 16.96 17.32
N GLU A 392 -10.18 16.09 18.13
CA GLU A 392 -10.68 15.64 19.44
C GLU A 392 -10.63 16.76 20.52
N GLY A 393 -10.23 17.99 20.17
CA GLY A 393 -10.19 19.13 21.09
C GLY A 393 -9.12 19.03 22.18
N LEU A 394 -8.18 18.08 22.05
CA LEU A 394 -7.14 17.87 23.05
C LEU A 394 -6.17 19.04 23.08
N GLN A 395 -5.80 19.45 24.30
CA GLN A 395 -4.83 20.53 24.46
C GLN A 395 -3.45 20.15 23.87
N PRO A 396 -2.67 21.15 23.40
CA PRO A 396 -1.30 20.93 22.97
C PRO A 396 -0.48 20.21 24.04
N ARG A 397 0.47 19.36 23.64
CA ARG A 397 1.27 18.61 24.63
C ARG A 397 2.03 19.57 25.56
N ALA A 398 2.22 19.11 26.80
CA ALA A 398 3.04 19.80 27.78
C ALA A 398 4.44 20.09 27.23
N TRP A 399 5.03 21.18 27.73
CA TRP A 399 6.36 21.64 27.35
C TRP A 399 7.44 20.57 27.51
N TRP A 400 7.37 19.75 28.56
CA TRP A 400 8.27 18.62 28.84
C TRP A 400 8.31 17.55 27.75
N VAL A 401 7.23 17.38 26.96
CA VAL A 401 7.18 16.41 25.85
C VAL A 401 7.62 17.05 24.53
N LYS A 402 7.57 18.39 24.44
CA LYS A 402 7.98 19.15 23.25
C LYS A 402 9.51 19.20 23.13
N TRP A 403 10.23 19.40 24.23
CA TRP A 403 11.70 19.43 24.24
C TRP A 403 12.37 18.16 23.76
N PRO A 404 12.05 16.96 24.28
CA PRO A 404 12.67 15.72 23.79
C PRO A 404 12.32 15.48 22.32
N GLY A 405 11.09 15.81 21.89
CA GLY A 405 10.73 15.75 20.46
C GLY A 405 11.57 16.70 19.60
N ARG A 406 11.79 17.94 20.06
CA ARG A 406 12.65 18.92 19.35
C ARG A 406 14.10 18.47 19.31
N LEU A 407 14.65 18.04 20.44
CA LEU A 407 16.03 17.56 20.53
C LEU A 407 16.23 16.35 19.62
N LEU A 408 15.35 15.37 19.68
CA LEU A 408 15.41 14.18 18.82
C LEU A 408 15.32 14.53 17.33
N SER A 409 14.41 15.43 16.95
CA SER A 409 14.31 15.90 15.56
C SER A 409 15.57 16.63 15.10
N LEU A 410 16.12 17.53 15.95
CA LEU A 410 17.31 18.31 15.65
C LEU A 410 18.52 17.40 15.50
N THR A 411 18.74 16.50 16.47
CA THR A 411 19.84 15.53 16.44
C THR A 411 19.75 14.64 15.20
N SER A 412 18.58 14.12 14.86
CA SER A 412 18.40 13.27 13.67
C SER A 412 18.78 14.01 12.39
N ILE A 413 18.34 15.27 12.25
CA ILE A 413 18.61 16.09 11.06
C ILE A 413 20.07 16.52 10.99
N THR A 414 20.69 16.88 12.11
CA THR A 414 22.11 17.23 12.15
C THR A 414 22.96 16.04 11.70
N ILE A 415 22.67 14.83 12.18
CA ILE A 415 23.34 13.59 11.73
C ILE A 415 23.13 13.39 10.23
N TYR A 416 21.91 13.58 9.74
CA TYR A 416 21.59 13.44 8.31
C TYR A 416 22.33 14.45 7.43
N VAL A 417 22.33 15.74 7.80
CA VAL A 417 23.03 16.79 7.04
C VAL A 417 24.53 16.57 7.09
N PHE A 418 25.08 16.15 8.23
CA PHE A 418 26.48 15.78 8.34
C PHE A 418 26.84 14.62 7.40
N ALA A 419 26.03 13.55 7.38
CA ALA A 419 26.21 12.43 6.46
C ALA A 419 26.09 12.87 4.98
N LEU A 420 25.22 13.84 4.67
CA LEU A 420 25.07 14.39 3.32
C LEU A 420 26.30 15.16 2.87
N VAL A 421 26.87 16.00 3.74
CA VAL A 421 28.13 16.71 3.47
C VAL A 421 29.29 15.72 3.32
N LEU A 422 29.36 14.72 4.21
CA LEU A 422 30.38 13.68 4.14
C LEU A 422 30.31 12.89 2.84
N ALA A 423 29.11 12.43 2.45
CA ALA A 423 28.89 11.71 1.20
C ALA A 423 29.31 12.55 -0.03
N GLN A 424 29.13 13.86 0.03
CA GLN A 424 29.57 14.76 -1.04
C GLN A 424 31.09 14.89 -1.12
N LEU A 425 31.79 14.92 0.02
CA LEU A 425 33.25 14.96 0.04
C LEU A 425 33.87 13.68 -0.54
N PHE A 426 33.18 12.54 -0.40
CA PHE A 426 33.62 11.24 -0.93
C PHE A 426 33.15 10.96 -2.36
N ALA A 427 31.94 11.41 -2.73
CA ALA A 427 31.42 11.24 -4.07
C ALA A 427 32.09 12.25 -5.01
N GLY A 428 33.10 11.81 -5.78
CA GLY A 428 33.83 12.61 -6.77
C GLY A 428 32.99 13.15 -7.95
N GLN A 429 31.67 13.31 -7.80
CA GLN A 429 30.77 13.86 -8.80
C GLN A 429 30.55 15.36 -8.56
N GLY A 430 30.62 16.17 -9.63
CA GLY A 430 30.61 17.64 -9.56
C GLY A 430 29.39 18.25 -8.83
N ALA A 431 29.55 19.50 -8.38
CA ALA A 431 28.61 20.25 -7.53
C ALA A 431 27.13 20.31 -8.01
N LEU A 432 26.86 20.08 -9.30
CA LEU A 432 25.49 20.03 -9.84
C LEU A 432 24.68 18.85 -9.27
N THR A 433 25.34 17.82 -8.78
CA THR A 433 24.72 16.67 -8.10
C THR A 433 23.97 17.05 -6.81
N MET A 434 24.32 18.17 -6.19
CA MET A 434 23.72 18.64 -4.93
C MET A 434 22.28 19.13 -5.12
N TYR A 435 21.91 19.55 -6.33
CA TYR A 435 20.54 19.94 -6.64
C TYR A 435 19.59 18.73 -6.67
N PHE A 436 20.11 17.53 -6.92
CA PHE A 436 19.33 16.29 -6.93
C PHE A 436 19.44 15.56 -5.60
N GLN A 437 18.82 16.11 -4.54
CA GLN A 437 18.77 15.45 -3.24
C GLN A 437 17.72 14.34 -3.24
N HIS A 438 18.17 13.08 -3.19
CA HIS A 438 17.28 11.92 -3.30
C HIS A 438 16.36 11.76 -2.09
N ALA A 439 16.61 12.42 -0.96
CA ALA A 439 15.65 12.45 0.15
C ALA A 439 14.39 13.27 -0.15
N PHE A 440 14.43 14.19 -1.12
CA PHE A 440 13.36 15.15 -1.40
C PHE A 440 12.88 15.16 -2.84
N LEU A 441 13.76 14.77 -3.77
CA LEU A 441 13.54 14.72 -5.22
C LEU A 441 13.69 13.28 -5.70
N VAL A 442 13.21 13.03 -6.91
CA VAL A 442 13.18 11.70 -7.52
C VAL A 442 14.60 11.27 -7.94
N PRO A 443 14.97 9.97 -7.86
CA PRO A 443 16.26 9.48 -8.33
C PRO A 443 16.41 9.77 -9.83
N SER A 444 17.14 10.83 -10.17
CA SER A 444 17.56 11.03 -11.55
C SER A 444 18.65 10.01 -11.85
N PRO A 445 18.48 9.09 -12.82
CA PRO A 445 19.62 8.43 -13.43
C PRO A 445 20.48 9.56 -13.99
N LEU A 446 21.68 9.71 -13.43
CA LEU A 446 22.64 10.66 -13.92
C LEU A 446 22.98 10.23 -15.35
N ILE A 447 22.73 11.14 -16.29
CA ILE A 447 23.33 11.08 -17.61
C ILE A 447 24.83 11.25 -17.34
N GLY A 448 25.54 10.12 -17.26
CA GLY A 448 26.98 10.13 -17.38
C GLY A 448 27.30 10.56 -18.80
N ASN A 449 27.91 11.73 -18.94
CA ASN A 449 28.69 12.02 -20.14
C ASN A 449 30.04 11.31 -20.02
#